data_AF-A0A351G065-F1
#
_entry.id   AF-A0A351G065-F1
#
_cell.length_a   1.000
_cell.length_b   1.000
_cell.length_c   1.000
_cell.angle_alpha   90.00
_cell.angle_beta   90.00
_cell.angle_gamma   90.00
#
_symmetry.space_group_name_H-M   'P 1'
#
loop_
_entity.id
_entity.type
_entity.pdbx_description
1 polymer ?
#
loop_
_entity_poly.entity_id
_entity_poly.type
_entity_poly.pdbx_seq_one_letter_code
_entity_poly.pdbx_strand_id
1 'polypeptide(L)' 'LAHRQWPIIGDRKYGSQDAFAQGIALHARSIRFVHPVRKEWLQIEAPLPATWDRFGISPETS' A
#
# COMPACT_ATOMS: atom_id res chain seq x y z
N LEU A 1 10.09 9.20 -0.71
CA LEU A 1 9.73 9.15 0.72
C LEU A 1 10.99 9.21 1.58
N ALA A 2 11.85 8.18 1.56
CA ALA A 2 13.11 8.19 2.32
C ALA A 2 14.08 9.35 1.99
N HIS A 3 14.23 9.72 0.71
CA HIS A 3 15.05 10.87 0.31
C HIS A 3 14.55 12.23 0.86
N ARG A 4 13.32 12.30 1.38
CA ARG A 4 12.75 13.49 2.04
C ARG A 4 12.73 13.37 3.56
N GLN A 5 13.46 12.41 4.14
CA GLN A 5 13.47 12.08 5.58
C GLN A 5 12.16 11.48 6.15
N TRP A 6 11.29 10.95 5.28
CA TRP A 6 10.06 10.25 5.69
C TRP A 6 10.12 8.81 5.18
N PRO A 7 10.82 7.89 5.87
CA PRO A 7 10.89 6.50 5.45
C PRO A 7 9.52 5.81 5.57
N ILE A 8 9.26 4.81 4.73
CA ILE A 8 8.06 3.99 4.83
C ILE A 8 8.21 3.07 6.04
N ILE A 9 7.16 2.95 6.86
CA ILE A 9 7.19 2.09 8.06
C ILE A 9 7.57 0.65 7.67
N GLY A 10 8.48 0.03 8.40
CA GLY A 10 9.02 -1.29 8.12
C GLY A 10 10.18 -1.31 7.11
N ASP A 11 10.47 -0.19 6.43
CA ASP A 11 11.52 -0.12 5.41
C ASP A 11 12.90 0.15 6.02
N ARG A 12 13.51 -0.92 6.57
CA ARG A 12 14.83 -0.87 7.21
C ARG A 12 15.94 -0.46 6.26
N LYS A 13 15.83 -0.81 4.98
CA LYS A 13 16.85 -0.48 3.96
C LYS A 13 16.95 1.02 3.74
N TYR A 14 15.84 1.75 3.95
CA TYR A 14 15.76 3.18 3.72
C TYR A 14 15.55 4.00 5.01
N GLY A 15 15.84 3.42 6.19
CA GLY A 15 15.98 4.16 7.45
C GLY A 15 14.76 4.15 8.36
N SER A 16 13.75 3.29 8.14
CA SER A 16 12.64 3.13 9.09
C SER A 16 13.13 2.50 10.40
N GLN A 17 12.87 3.18 11.52
CA GLN A 17 13.09 2.65 12.86
C GLN A 17 11.88 1.84 13.35
N ASP A 18 10.70 2.15 12.83
CA ASP A 18 9.46 1.46 13.15
C ASP A 18 9.34 0.15 12.36
N ALA A 19 8.89 -0.90 13.05
CA ALA A 19 8.60 -2.18 12.44
C ALA A 19 7.15 -2.23 11.94
N PHE A 20 6.97 -2.75 10.72
CA PHE A 20 5.66 -3.19 10.24
C PHE A 20 5.51 -4.70 10.45
N ALA A 21 4.28 -5.18 10.65
CA ALA A 21 4.01 -6.58 11.00
C ALA A 21 4.72 -7.58 10.07
N GLN A 22 4.66 -7.34 8.76
CA GLN A 22 5.44 -8.06 7.75
C GLN A 22 5.77 -7.13 6.58
N GLY A 23 7.05 -7.01 6.21
CA GLY A 23 7.50 -6.19 5.08
C GLY A 23 7.45 -4.69 5.37
N ILE A 24 6.96 -3.91 4.40
CA ILE A 24 6.85 -2.45 4.49
C ILE A 24 5.38 -2.03 4.41
N ALA A 25 5.02 -0.91 5.03
CA ALA A 25 3.68 -0.33 5.00
C ALA A 25 3.39 0.34 3.64
N LEU A 26 3.46 -0.45 2.56
CA LEU A 26 3.13 -0.05 1.21
C LEU A 26 2.17 -1.08 0.61
N HIS A 27 0.95 -0.66 0.35
CA HIS A 27 -0.09 -1.50 -0.25
C HIS A 27 -0.64 -0.84 -1.51
N ALA A 28 -0.55 -1.53 -2.64
CA ALA A 28 -1.15 -1.08 -3.89
C ALA A 28 -2.66 -1.33 -3.86
N ARG A 29 -3.43 -0.35 -3.38
CA ARG A 29 -4.88 -0.49 -3.18
C ARG A 29 -5.66 -0.63 -4.49
N SER A 30 -5.24 0.03 -5.55
CA SER A 30 -5.90 -0.12 -6.85
C SER A 30 -4.91 -0.07 -8.00
N ILE A 31 -5.24 -0.77 -9.07
CA ILE A 31 -4.55 -0.70 -10.35
C ILE A 31 -5.57 -0.51 -11.46
N ARG A 32 -5.24 0.36 -12.40
CA ARG A 32 -6.05 0.60 -13.60
C ARG A 32 -5.18 0.42 -14.83
N PHE A 33 -5.62 -0.39 -15.77
CA PHE A 33 -4.92 -0.65 -17.02
C PHE A 33 -5.89 -1.05 -18.12
N VAL A 34 -5.42 -1.03 -19.37
CA VAL A 34 -6.22 -1.46 -20.53
C VAL A 34 -6.16 -2.99 -20.63
N HIS A 35 -7.32 -3.65 -20.65
CA HIS A 35 -7.39 -5.09 -20.79
C HIS A 35 -6.71 -5.53 -22.10
N PRO A 36 -5.74 -6.47 -22.06
CA PRO A 36 -4.87 -6.77 -23.20
C PRO A 36 -5.63 -7.26 -24.43
N VAL A 37 -6.71 -8.02 -24.22
CA VAL A 37 -7.60 -8.53 -25.29
C VAL A 37 -8.75 -7.56 -25.59
N ARG A 38 -9.60 -7.23 -24.60
CA ARG A 38 -10.82 -6.42 -24.77
C ARG A 38 -10.58 -4.94 -25.12
N LYS A 39 -9.37 -4.41 -24.88
CA LYS A 39 -9.00 -2.99 -25.06
C LYS A 39 -9.87 -1.99 -24.28
N GLU A 40 -10.58 -2.48 -23.27
CA GLU A 40 -11.39 -1.69 -22.34
C GLU A 40 -10.59 -1.35 -21.08
N TRP A 41 -10.95 -0.25 -20.42
CA TRP A 41 -10.37 0.08 -19.12
C TRP A 41 -10.84 -0.92 -18.06
N LEU A 42 -9.88 -1.56 -17.39
CA LEU A 42 -10.11 -2.40 -16.23
C LEU A 42 -9.54 -1.70 -15.00
N GLN A 43 -10.32 -1.68 -13.93
CA GLN A 43 -9.89 -1.26 -12.61
C GLN A 43 -10.06 -2.43 -11.64
N ILE A 44 -9.00 -2.74 -10.91
CA ILE A 44 -9.00 -3.76 -9.86
C ILE A 44 -8.67 -3.03 -8.56
N GLU A 45 -9.48 -3.27 -7.53
CA GLU A 45 -9.24 -2.78 -6.17
C GLU A 45 -8.94 -3.98 -5.26
N ALA A 46 -7.83 -3.90 -4.54
CA ALA A 46 -7.45 -4.87 -3.53
C ALA A 46 -8.04 -4.43 -2.17
N PRO A 47 -8.62 -5.35 -1.39
CA PRO A 47 -9.09 -5.03 -0.06
C PRO A 47 -7.90 -4.64 0.84
N LEU A 48 -8.14 -3.69 1.74
CA LEU A 48 -7.13 -3.26 2.69
C LEU A 48 -6.78 -4.43 3.64
N PRO A 49 -5.49 -4.76 3.83
CA PRO A 49 -5.11 -5.80 4.79
C PRO A 49 -5.35 -5.36 6.24
N ALA A 50 -5.76 -6.29 7.11
CA ALA A 50 -5.99 -6.03 8.54
C ALA A 50 -4.75 -5.52 9.32
N THR A 51 -3.54 -5.64 8.74
CA THR A 51 -2.33 -5.05 9.32
C THR A 51 -2.38 -3.53 9.39
N TRP A 52 -3.29 -2.89 8.66
CA TRP A 52 -3.50 -1.45 8.64
C TRP A 52 -4.43 -0.95 9.76
N ASP A 53 -5.21 -1.84 10.40
CA ASP A 53 -6.14 -1.50 11.50
C ASP A 53 -5.40 -0.86 12.68
N ARG A 54 -4.16 -1.29 12.96
CA ARG A 54 -3.30 -0.71 14.01
C ARG A 54 -3.05 0.80 13.81
N PHE A 55 -3.12 1.26 12.57
CA PHE A 55 -2.94 2.67 12.21
C PHE A 55 -4.26 3.44 12.13
N GLY A 56 -5.38 2.83 12.54
CA GLY A 56 -6.72 3.42 12.46
C GLY A 56 -7.24 3.53 11.03
N ILE A 57 -6.69 2.74 10.10
CA ILE A 57 -7.07 2.75 8.69
C ILE A 57 -7.88 1.49 8.44
N SER A 58 -9.21 1.63 8.45
CA SER A 58 -10.14 0.54 8.20
C SER A 58 -10.91 0.76 6.89
N PRO A 59 -11.34 -0.31 6.20
CA PRO A 59 -12.06 -0.19 4.92
C PRO A 59 -13.38 0.60 5.01
N GLU A 60 -13.99 0.73 6.19
CA GLU A 60 -15.21 1.54 6.42
C GLU A 60 -15.00 3.06 6.44
N THR A 61 -13.76 3.56 6.38
CA THR A 61 -13.45 5.00 6.47
C THR A 61 -13.17 5.66 5.11
N SER A 62 -13.46 5.01 3.97
CA SER A 62 -13.27 5.57 2.62
C SER A 62 -14.56 5.96 1.91
#